data_AF-A0A6V7JNY8-F1
#
_entry.id   AF-A0A6V7JNY8-F1
#
_cell.length_a   1.000
_cell.length_b   1.000
_cell.length_c   1.000
_cell.angle_alpha   90.00
_cell.angle_beta   90.00
_cell.angle_gamma   90.00
#
_symmetry.space_group_name_H-M   'P 1'
#
loop_
_entity.id
_entity.type
_entity.pdbx_description
1 polymer ?
#
loop_
_entity_poly.entity_id
_entity_poly.type
_entity_poly.pdbx_seq_one_letter_code
_entity_poly.pdbx_strand_id
1 'polypeptide(L)'
;EITFGRAFQVTGAAAIPYLEQRECKLGGYLTTISTFHSRDGSQTFPVIIYIATDKNDHWLGDAPLHTIAQQILESHGPSGHNAEYLL
;
A
#
# COMPACT_ATOMS: atom_id res chain seq x y z
N GLU A 1 -13.04 9.13 0.69
CA GLU A 1 -12.07 9.63 1.69
C GLU A 1 -10.84 10.18 0.98
N ILE A 2 -10.02 10.99 1.66
CA ILE A 2 -8.78 11.56 1.13
C ILE A 2 -7.61 10.84 1.77
N THR A 3 -6.70 10.29 0.95
CA THR A 3 -5.46 9.65 1.44
C THR A 3 -4.27 10.45 0.95
N PHE A 4 -3.41 10.89 1.88
CA PHE A 4 -2.17 11.57 1.55
C PHE A 4 -1.04 10.57 1.33
N GLY A 5 -0.18 10.84 0.36
CA GLY A 5 0.94 9.97 0.03
C GLY A 5 2.00 10.69 -0.81
N ARG A 6 2.89 9.91 -1.41
CA ARG A 6 3.94 10.40 -2.30
C ARG A 6 3.90 9.64 -3.62
N ALA A 7 3.97 10.37 -4.73
CA ALA A 7 4.18 9.80 -6.04
C ALA A 7 5.68 9.74 -6.34
N PHE A 8 6.15 8.63 -6.89
CA PHE A 8 7.54 8.44 -7.29
C PHE A 8 7.62 8.28 -8.80
N GLN A 9 8.48 9.07 -9.45
CA GLN A 9 8.82 8.84 -10.84
C GLN A 9 9.79 7.66 -10.91
N VAL A 10 9.34 6.59 -11.55
CA VAL A 10 10.14 5.37 -11.72
C VAL A 10 11.01 5.51 -12.96
N THR A 11 12.31 5.23 -12.82
CA THR A 11 13.27 5.22 -13.93
C THR A 11 13.91 3.84 -14.06
N GLY A 12 14.18 3.42 -15.30
CA GLY A 12 14.81 2.13 -15.60
C GLY A 12 13.81 0.98 -15.76
N ALA A 13 14.18 0.00 -16.57
CA ALA A 13 13.28 -1.07 -17.00
C ALA A 13 12.99 -2.14 -15.91
N ALA A 14 13.81 -2.21 -14.86
CA ALA A 14 13.72 -3.27 -13.85
C ALA A 14 12.70 -2.99 -12.74
N ALA A 15 12.34 -1.72 -12.52
CA ALA A 15 11.55 -1.33 -11.35
C ALA A 15 10.09 -1.78 -11.44
N ILE A 16 9.44 -1.65 -12.60
CA ILE A 16 8.05 -2.08 -12.78
C ILE A 16 7.89 -3.61 -12.61
N PRO A 17 8.71 -4.46 -13.27
CA PRO A 17 8.66 -5.91 -13.04
C PRO A 17 8.92 -6.31 -11.59
N TYR A 18 9.84 -5.62 -10.91
CA TYR A 18 10.12 -5.86 -9.50
C TYR A 18 8.90 -5.55 -8.61
N LEU A 19 8.25 -4.40 -8.83
CA LEU A 19 7.05 -4.02 -8.08
C LEU A 19 5.87 -4.95 -8.39
N GLU A 20 5.67 -5.36 -9.64
CA GLU A 20 4.64 -6.35 -10.00
C GLU A 20 4.86 -7.71 -9.31
N GLN A 21 6.11 -8.16 -9.23
CA GLN A 21 6.46 -9.39 -8.52
C GLN A 21 6.15 -9.27 -7.02
N ARG A 22 6.53 -8.15 -6.40
CA ARG A 22 6.36 -7.93 -4.96
C ARG A 22 4.89 -7.71 -4.59
N GLU A 23 4.24 -6.73 -5.21
CA GLU A 23 2.92 -6.28 -4.79
C GLU A 23 1.82 -7.19 -5.35
N CYS A 24 1.85 -7.54 -6.63
CA CYS A 24 0.75 -8.31 -7.22
C CYS A 24 0.90 -9.81 -6.95
N LYS A 25 2.06 -10.40 -7.26
CA LYS A 25 2.21 -11.87 -7.17
C LYS A 25 2.39 -12.39 -5.75
N LEU A 26 3.16 -11.69 -4.91
CA LEU A 26 3.40 -12.11 -3.51
C LEU A 26 2.39 -11.47 -2.55
N GLY A 27 2.03 -10.21 -2.77
CA GLY A 27 1.09 -9.49 -1.91
C GLY A 27 -0.39 -9.65 -2.28
N GLY A 28 -0.71 -10.09 -3.50
CA GLY A 28 -2.09 -10.22 -3.98
C GLY A 28 -2.79 -8.88 -4.26
N TYR A 29 -2.04 -7.78 -4.42
CA TYR A 29 -2.61 -6.47 -4.68
C TYR A 29 -3.07 -6.32 -6.15
N LEU A 30 -4.12 -5.53 -6.37
CA LEU A 30 -4.56 -5.11 -7.70
C LEU A 30 -3.86 -3.83 -8.12
N THR A 31 -3.34 -3.79 -9.34
CA THR A 31 -2.84 -2.57 -9.96
C THR A 31 -4.00 -1.73 -10.51
N THR A 32 -4.07 -0.45 -10.14
CA THR A 32 -4.99 0.51 -10.77
C THR A 32 -4.32 1.84 -11.05
N ILE A 33 -4.90 2.63 -11.95
CA ILE A 33 -4.46 3.99 -12.27
C ILE A 33 -5.39 4.96 -11.56
N SER A 34 -4.82 5.90 -10.81
CA SER A 34 -5.56 6.98 -10.17
C SER A 34 -4.92 8.34 -10.50
N THR A 35 -5.69 9.41 -10.34
CA THR A 35 -5.18 10.77 -10.48
C THR A 35 -4.54 11.23 -9.17
N PHE A 36 -3.25 11.51 -9.20
CA PHE A 36 -2.57 12.15 -8.08
C PHE A 36 -2.71 13.67 -8.18
N HIS A 37 -2.99 14.31 -7.05
CA HIS A 37 -3.07 15.77 -6.93
C HIS A 37 -1.90 16.24 -6.04
N SER A 38 -1.07 17.14 -6.54
CA SER A 38 0.02 17.70 -5.74
C SER A 38 -0.52 18.49 -4.54
N ARG A 39 0.29 18.55 -3.47
CA ARG A 39 -0.12 19.20 -2.20
C ARG A 39 -0.52 20.66 -2.38
N ASP A 40 0.16 21.38 -3.27
CA ASP A 40 -0.10 22.77 -3.62
C ASP A 40 -1.19 22.94 -4.69
N GLY A 41 -1.75 21.84 -5.20
CA GLY A 41 -2.76 21.83 -6.26
C GLY A 41 -2.24 22.24 -7.64
N SER A 42 -0.94 22.46 -7.81
CA SER A 42 -0.37 22.96 -9.07
C SER A 42 -0.26 21.88 -10.15
N GLN A 43 -0.28 20.60 -9.78
CA GLN A 43 -0.07 19.48 -10.69
C GLN A 43 -1.08 18.36 -10.44
N THR A 44 -1.56 17.79 -11.54
CA THR A 44 -2.36 16.56 -11.53
C THR A 44 -1.86 15.62 -12.60
N PHE A 45 -1.60 14.37 -12.26
CA PHE A 45 -1.08 13.39 -13.21
C PHE A 45 -1.49 11.96 -12.82
N PRO A 46 -1.58 11.02 -13.78
CA PRO A 46 -1.89 9.63 -13.49
C PRO A 46 -0.74 8.96 -12.74
N VAL A 47 -1.09 8.13 -11.76
CA VAL A 47 -0.15 7.28 -11.01
C VAL A 47 -0.67 5.85 -10.94
N ILE A 48 0.25 4.91 -10.87
CA ILE A 48 -0.06 3.52 -10.53
C ILE A 48 -0.17 3.41 -9.01
N ILE A 49 -1.22 2.76 -8.54
CA ILE A 49 -1.39 2.37 -7.14
C ILE A 49 -1.70 0.88 -7.04
N TYR A 50 -1.20 0.25 -5.99
CA TYR A 50 -1.46 -1.15 -5.65
C TYR A 50 -2.46 -1.20 -4.51
N ILE A 51 -3.62 -1.84 -4.71
CA ILE A 51 -4.72 -1.85 -3.75
C ILE A 51 -5.05 -3.28 -3.36
N ALA A 52 -5.07 -3.56 -2.05
CA ALA A 52 -5.65 -4.79 -1.52
C ALA A 52 -7.17 -4.62 -1.48
N THR A 53 -7.89 -5.54 -2.11
CA THR A 53 -9.35 -5.58 -2.07
C THR A 53 -9.81 -6.61 -1.04
N ASP A 54 -11.12 -6.63 -0.77
CA ASP A 54 -11.79 -7.67 0.03
C ASP A 54 -11.66 -9.09 -0.55
N LYS A 55 -11.18 -9.22 -1.79
CA LYS A 55 -10.88 -10.50 -2.44
C LYS A 55 -9.45 -10.99 -2.22
N ASN A 56 -8.61 -10.21 -1.55
CA ASN A 56 -7.24 -10.62 -1.24
C ASN A 56 -7.26 -11.69 -0.14
N ASP A 57 -6.53 -12.80 -0.33
CA ASP A 57 -6.50 -13.92 0.62
C ASP A 57 -5.98 -13.53 2.02
N HIS A 58 -5.27 -12.40 2.12
CA HIS A 58 -4.77 -11.83 3.39
C HIS A 58 -5.72 -10.80 4.01
N TRP A 59 -6.88 -10.51 3.41
CA TRP A 59 -7.86 -9.58 3.97
C TRP A 59 -8.52 -10.22 5.21
N LEU A 60 -8.30 -9.61 6.38
CA LEU A 60 -8.82 -10.11 7.66
C LEU A 60 -10.24 -9.62 7.98
N GLY A 61 -10.85 -8.84 7.10
CA GLY A 61 -12.14 -8.21 7.35
C GLY A 61 -12.04 -6.87 8.06
N ASP A 62 -13.18 -6.21 8.21
CA ASP A 62 -13.33 -5.07 9.09
C ASP A 62 -13.20 -5.51 10.56
N ALA A 63 -12.52 -4.71 11.37
CA ALA A 63 -12.36 -4.98 12.79
C ALA A 63 -12.46 -3.69 13.61
N PRO A 64 -12.91 -3.76 14.88
CA PRO A 64 -12.85 -2.63 15.79
C PRO A 64 -11.42 -2.12 15.98
N LEU A 65 -11.26 -0.80 16.13
CA LEU A 65 -9.93 -0.18 16.28
C LEU A 65 -9.09 -0.78 17.41
N HIS A 66 -9.70 -1.15 18.54
CA HIS A 66 -8.98 -1.76 19.65
C HIS A 66 -8.40 -3.14 19.29
N THR A 67 -9.13 -3.93 18.50
CA THR A 67 -8.68 -5.24 18.01
C THR A 67 -7.51 -5.07 17.04
N ILE A 68 -7.61 -4.11 16.11
CA ILE A 68 -6.52 -3.79 15.17
C ILE A 68 -5.27 -3.34 15.94
N ALA A 69 -5.42 -2.43 16.91
CA ALA A 69 -4.32 -1.92 17.71
C ALA A 69 -3.62 -3.03 18.51
N GLN A 70 -4.38 -3.94 19.13
CA GLN A 70 -3.83 -5.08 19.84
C GLN A 70 -3.06 -6.01 18.90
N GLN A 71 -3.63 -6.32 17.73
CA GLN A 71 -2.94 -7.15 16.74
C GLN A 71 -1.63 -6.50 16.26
N ILE A 72 -1.61 -5.19 16.02
CA ILE A 72 -0.38 -4.46 15.65
C ILE A 72 0.66 -4.52 16.77
N LEU A 73 0.23 -4.41 18.03
CA LEU A 73 1.12 -4.45 19.20
C LEU A 73 1.76 -5.82 19.44
N GLU A 74 1.09 -6.91 19.08
CA GLU A 74 1.55 -8.28 19.37
C GLU A 74 2.28 -8.94 18.17
N SER A 75 2.12 -8.38 16.96
CA SER A 75 2.61 -9.00 15.72
C SER A 75 4.05 -8.63 15.37
N HIS A 76 4.83 -9.63 14.94
CA HIS A 76 6.17 -9.46 14.39
C HIS A 76 6.40 -10.41 13.21
N GLY A 77 7.33 -10.05 12.33
CA GLY A 77 7.69 -10.87 11.17
C GLY A 77 9.14 -10.66 10.71
N PRO A 78 9.51 -11.18 9.54
CA PRO A 78 10.87 -11.06 9.00
C PRO A 78 11.37 -9.62 8.81
N SER A 79 10.44 -8.66 8.73
CA SER A 79 10.73 -7.23 8.57
C SER A 79 10.71 -6.44 9.89
N GLY A 80 10.56 -7.10 11.05
CA GLY A 80 10.51 -6.45 12.35
C GLY A 80 9.12 -6.47 12.99
N HIS A 81 8.94 -5.61 13.98
CA HIS A 81 7.71 -5.51 14.76
C HIS A 81 6.64 -4.69 14.01
N ASN A 82 5.37 -5.10 14.02
CA ASN A 82 4.33 -4.43 13.23
C ASN A 82 4.05 -2.99 13.70
N ALA A 83 4.29 -2.70 14.99
CA ALA A 83 4.27 -1.32 15.48
C ALA A 83 5.27 -0.40 14.77
N GLU A 84 6.44 -0.90 14.33
CA GLU A 84 7.43 -0.12 13.58
C GLU A 84 6.96 0.20 12.17
N TYR A 85 6.05 -0.60 11.60
CA TYR A 85 5.43 -0.33 10.31
C TYR A 85 4.40 0.81 10.38
N LEU A 86 3.74 0.97 11.54
CA LEU A 86 2.70 1.99 11.74
C LEU A 86 3.26 3.40 11.99
N LEU A 87 4.43 3.51 12.64
CA LEU A 87 5.03 4.75 13.14
C LEU A 87 5.89 5.46 12.08
#